data_AF-A0A5C8VPE7-F1
#
_entry.id   AF-A0A5C8VPE7-F1
#
_cell.length_a   1.000
_cell.length_b   1.000
_cell.length_c   1.000
_cell.angle_alpha   90.00
_cell.angle_beta   90.00
_cell.angle_gamma   90.00
#
_symmetry.space_group_name_H-M   'P 1'
#
loop_
_entity.id
_entity.type
_entity.pdbx_description
1 polymer ?
#
loop_
_entity_poly.entity_id
_entity_poly.type
_entity_poly.pdbx_seq_one_letter_code
_entity_poly.pdbx_strand_id
1 'polypeptide(L)'
;MTMSSRKPVIVVAEDDPVARGLIVAEISKAGFFAMAHGDGLSALEYFAMGERADALVTDVHMPGSVDGLFLAVEARAQRPYLPVVYTSAKSIRAQSMVPGARFVSKPYPMGQVVGTLRTAMDASAARMMAETWSLHAEIERRFLVTDDGWMGSVTGWRRLTDGVLGELRGVKIRVREDEGRAWLTVKGPREGLTRTEFEYEIPLCQARVMLDSDVIDEPVVKVRHLVPYAGVTWDVDVYQGRLAGIVIAEVEMRHETQEFDLPPWIGREVTGDARFGRKGLQALSWQSA
;
A
#
# COMPACT_ATOMS: atom_id res chain seq x y z
N MET A 1 -20.66 26.43 3.09
CA MET A 1 -19.91 26.48 4.36
C MET A 1 -18.52 25.95 4.11
N THR A 2 -17.52 26.83 4.09
CA THR A 2 -16.11 26.47 3.94
C THR A 2 -15.67 25.63 5.13
N MET A 3 -15.25 24.38 4.90
CA MET A 3 -14.59 23.56 5.92
C MET A 3 -13.38 24.35 6.47
N SER A 4 -13.47 24.77 7.72
CA SER A 4 -12.35 25.36 8.44
C SER A 4 -11.25 24.31 8.53
N SER A 5 -10.23 24.39 7.67
CA SER A 5 -9.08 23.50 7.72
C SER A 5 -8.34 23.72 9.04
N ARG A 6 -8.43 22.76 9.97
CA ARG A 6 -7.77 22.83 11.27
C ARG A 6 -6.25 22.83 11.08
N LYS A 7 -5.54 23.76 11.73
CA LYS A 7 -4.07 23.83 11.67
C LYS A 7 -3.42 22.52 12.14
N PRO A 8 -2.49 21.92 11.37
CA PRO A 8 -1.74 20.74 11.81
C PRO A 8 -0.86 21.03 13.04
N VAL A 9 -0.75 20.09 13.95
CA VAL A 9 0.07 20.11 15.17
C VAL A 9 1.38 19.38 14.91
N ILE A 10 2.50 20.06 15.12
CA ILE A 10 3.85 19.53 14.94
C ILE A 10 4.47 19.43 16.33
N VAL A 11 4.80 18.23 16.76
CA VAL A 11 5.57 18.01 18.00
C VAL A 11 7.03 18.32 17.71
N VAL A 12 7.64 19.17 18.54
CA VAL A 12 9.05 19.58 18.45
C VAL A 12 9.74 19.16 19.73
N ALA A 13 10.68 18.22 19.65
CA ALA A 13 11.51 17.80 20.78
C ALA A 13 12.98 18.23 20.53
N GLU A 14 13.45 19.22 21.28
CA GLU A 14 14.77 19.82 21.10
C GLU A 14 15.20 20.39 22.45
N ASP A 15 16.37 19.98 22.96
CA ASP A 15 16.83 20.34 24.30
C ASP A 15 17.42 21.74 24.36
N ASP A 16 18.10 22.17 23.30
CA ASP A 16 18.63 23.53 23.20
C ASP A 16 17.47 24.55 23.04
N PRO A 17 17.26 25.47 24.00
CA PRO A 17 16.13 26.39 23.99
C PRO A 17 16.16 27.37 22.81
N VAL A 18 17.34 27.68 22.29
CA VAL A 18 17.50 28.60 21.15
C VAL A 18 17.07 27.89 19.86
N ALA A 19 17.59 26.70 19.59
CA ALA A 19 17.20 25.84 18.48
C ALA A 19 15.70 25.52 18.52
N ARG A 20 15.17 25.17 19.70
CA ARG A 20 13.74 24.89 19.89
C ARG A 20 12.91 26.11 19.53
N GLY A 21 13.31 27.30 20.01
CA GLY A 21 12.64 28.56 19.69
C GLY A 21 12.64 28.88 18.19
N LEU A 22 13.76 28.64 17.49
CA LEU A 22 13.87 28.83 16.04
C LEU A 22 12.94 27.89 15.28
N ILE A 23 12.95 26.59 15.60
CA ILE A 23 12.09 25.59 14.95
C ILE A 23 10.61 25.92 15.18
N VAL A 24 10.23 26.26 16.41
CA VAL A 24 8.86 26.66 16.77
C VAL A 24 8.43 27.90 15.99
N ALA A 25 9.30 28.90 15.86
CA ALA A 25 9.02 30.12 15.12
C ALA A 25 8.83 29.84 13.61
N GLU A 26 9.69 29.02 13.01
CA GLU A 26 9.56 28.63 11.60
C GLU A 26 8.26 27.87 11.33
N ILE A 27 7.95 26.86 12.15
CA ILE A 27 6.73 26.04 12.06
C ILE A 27 5.48 26.93 12.20
N SER A 28 5.47 27.84 13.16
CA SER A 28 4.35 28.75 13.41
C SER A 28 4.16 29.72 12.24
N LYS A 29 5.25 30.30 11.71
CA LYS A 29 5.23 31.17 10.53
C LYS A 29 4.72 30.45 9.28
N ALA A 30 4.96 29.14 9.18
CA ALA A 30 4.46 28.30 8.09
C ALA A 30 2.97 27.92 8.22
N GLY A 31 2.28 28.36 9.28
CA GLY A 31 0.84 28.16 9.48
C GLY A 31 0.47 26.92 10.30
N PHE A 32 1.46 26.19 10.81
CA PHE A 32 1.25 25.04 11.69
C PHE A 32 1.17 25.48 13.17
N PHE A 33 0.71 24.58 14.04
CA PHE A 33 0.77 24.74 15.48
C PHE A 33 1.95 23.92 16.01
N ALA A 34 2.89 24.54 16.72
CA ALA A 34 4.04 23.83 17.29
C ALA A 34 3.77 23.46 18.76
N MET A 35 3.88 22.18 19.09
CA MET A 35 3.88 21.68 20.47
C MET A 35 5.32 21.38 20.87
N ALA A 36 5.90 22.21 21.74
CA ALA A 36 7.33 22.18 22.03
C ALA A 36 7.65 21.46 23.34
N HIS A 37 8.65 20.59 23.29
CA HIS A 37 9.18 19.81 24.40
C HIS A 37 10.69 20.04 24.50
N GLY A 38 11.17 20.20 25.73
CA GLY A 38 12.60 20.46 26.01
C GLY A 38 13.43 19.19 26.17
N ASP A 39 12.81 18.02 26.06
CA ASP A 39 13.44 16.72 26.28
C ASP A 39 12.58 15.62 25.63
N GLY A 40 13.18 14.45 25.42
CA GLY A 40 12.49 13.33 24.78
C GLY A 40 11.42 12.68 25.66
N LEU A 41 11.54 12.72 26.99
CA LEU A 41 10.60 12.07 27.90
C LEU A 41 9.26 12.81 27.92
N SER A 42 9.27 14.14 28.03
CA SER A 42 8.04 14.94 27.98
C SER A 42 7.33 14.84 26.63
N ALA A 43 8.07 14.72 25.53
CA ALA A 43 7.50 14.45 24.21
C ALA A 43 6.88 13.05 24.12
N LEU A 44 7.54 12.03 24.70
CA LEU A 44 7.03 10.67 24.74
C LEU A 44 5.73 10.58 25.56
N GLU A 45 5.67 11.23 26.71
CA GLU A 45 4.47 11.33 27.55
C GLU A 45 3.30 11.98 26.78
N TYR A 46 3.57 13.02 26.00
CA TYR A 46 2.58 13.65 25.12
C TYR A 46 1.99 12.66 24.11
N PHE A 47 2.83 11.85 23.45
CA PHE A 47 2.34 10.78 22.57
C PHE A 47 1.53 9.73 23.34
N ALA A 48 2.01 9.27 24.50
CA ALA A 48 1.34 8.26 25.32
C ALA A 48 -0.06 8.69 25.82
N MET A 49 -0.29 9.99 26.02
CA MET A 49 -1.61 10.55 26.35
C MET A 49 -2.60 10.53 25.16
N GLY A 50 -2.15 10.13 23.96
CA GLY A 50 -2.97 10.13 22.75
C GLY A 50 -3.18 11.51 22.14
N GLU A 51 -2.43 12.52 22.59
CA GLU A 51 -2.56 13.90 22.16
C GLU A 51 -2.25 14.08 20.67
N ARG A 52 -2.93 15.01 20.01
CA ARG A 52 -2.85 15.16 18.56
C ARG A 52 -1.43 15.55 18.10
N ALA A 53 -0.85 14.76 17.19
CA ALA A 53 0.34 15.15 16.45
C ALA A 53 0.21 14.71 14.99
N ASP A 54 0.38 15.65 14.08
CA ASP A 54 0.38 15.42 12.63
C ASP A 54 1.80 15.23 12.08
N ALA A 55 2.84 15.57 12.85
CA ALA A 55 4.25 15.25 12.57
C ALA A 55 5.13 15.41 13.82
N LEU A 56 6.34 14.84 13.76
CA LEU A 56 7.40 14.98 14.75
C LEU A 56 8.66 15.60 14.12
N VAL A 57 9.19 16.64 14.77
CA VAL A 57 10.56 17.14 14.57
C VAL A 57 11.33 16.88 15.85
N THR A 58 12.45 16.18 15.80
CA THR A 58 13.20 15.83 17.01
C THR A 58 14.71 15.94 16.80
N ASP A 59 15.41 16.50 17.79
CA ASP A 59 16.85 16.28 17.90
C ASP A 59 17.11 14.81 18.19
N VAL A 60 18.14 14.27 17.56
CA VAL A 60 18.61 12.90 17.75
C VAL A 60 19.28 12.75 19.09
N HIS A 61 20.06 13.73 19.54
CA HIS A 61 20.82 13.64 20.78
C HIS A 61 20.22 14.57 21.83
N MET A 62 19.19 14.09 22.53
CA MET A 62 18.66 14.76 23.71
C MET A 62 19.20 14.09 24.99
N PRO A 63 19.51 14.85 26.04
CA PRO A 63 19.92 14.29 27.33
C PRO A 63 18.76 13.57 28.03
N GLY A 64 19.10 12.64 28.91
CA GLY A 64 18.12 11.88 29.70
C GLY A 64 17.95 10.44 29.22
N SER A 65 16.79 9.85 29.52
CA SER A 65 16.46 8.45 29.23
C SER A 65 15.87 8.21 27.84
N VAL A 66 15.43 9.27 27.16
CA VAL A 66 14.76 9.20 25.86
C VAL A 66 15.47 10.12 24.88
N ASP A 67 16.13 9.51 23.89
CA ASP A 67 16.69 10.24 22.75
C ASP A 67 15.68 10.36 21.61
N GLY A 68 16.01 11.12 20.56
CA GLY A 68 15.09 11.34 19.45
C GLY A 68 14.83 10.09 18.61
N LEU A 69 15.79 9.18 18.54
CA LEU A 69 15.64 7.93 17.78
C LEU A 69 14.59 7.04 18.44
N PHE A 70 14.71 6.85 19.75
CA PHE A 70 13.75 6.08 20.54
C PHE A 70 12.37 6.75 20.54
N LEU A 71 12.30 8.08 20.75
CA LEU A 71 11.05 8.83 20.68
C LEU A 71 10.30 8.60 19.36
N ALA A 72 11.01 8.64 18.23
CA ALA A 72 10.39 8.44 16.92
C ALA A 72 9.91 7.00 16.68
N VAL A 73 10.59 6.00 17.23
CA VAL A 73 10.15 4.59 17.20
C VAL A 73 8.84 4.45 17.96
N GLU A 74 8.79 4.93 19.19
CA GLU A 74 7.59 4.86 20.05
C GLU A 74 6.42 5.66 19.47
N ALA A 75 6.69 6.87 18.96
CA ALA A 75 5.67 7.69 18.31
C ALA A 75 5.06 6.97 17.08
N ARG A 76 5.87 6.23 16.32
CA ARG A 76 5.40 5.44 15.17
C ARG A 76 4.75 4.11 15.52
N ALA A 77 5.08 3.52 16.66
CA ALA A 77 4.35 2.36 17.17
C ALA A 77 2.87 2.69 17.37
N GLN A 78 2.56 3.92 17.81
CA GLN A 78 1.18 4.41 17.98
C GLN A 78 0.61 5.05 16.70
N ARG A 79 1.47 5.63 15.85
CA ARG A 79 1.09 6.34 14.61
C ARG A 79 1.98 5.90 13.45
N PRO A 80 1.67 4.77 12.79
CA PRO A 80 2.55 4.17 11.78
C PRO A 80 2.99 5.12 10.65
N TYR A 81 2.13 6.08 10.30
CA TYR A 81 2.38 7.05 9.22
C TYR A 81 2.90 8.39 9.70
N LEU A 82 3.24 8.57 10.99
CA LEU A 82 3.71 9.85 11.50
C LEU A 82 4.95 10.33 10.71
N PRO A 83 4.87 11.49 10.04
CA PRO A 83 6.03 12.14 9.44
C PRO A 83 7.05 12.46 10.53
N VAL A 84 8.31 12.06 10.31
CA VAL A 84 9.41 12.29 11.26
C VAL A 84 10.53 13.03 10.55
N VAL A 85 10.98 14.15 11.15
CA VAL A 85 12.16 14.90 10.75
C VAL A 85 13.15 14.89 11.91
N TYR A 86 14.32 14.31 11.68
CA TYR A 86 15.42 14.36 12.62
C TYR A 86 16.27 15.61 12.40
N THR A 87 16.74 16.20 13.50
CA THR A 87 17.77 17.24 13.50
C THR A 87 19.02 16.71 14.21
N SER A 88 20.22 17.04 13.71
CA SER A 88 21.48 16.72 14.43
C SER A 88 22.64 17.54 13.88
N ALA A 89 23.62 17.84 14.74
CA ALA A 89 24.88 18.45 14.32
C ALA A 89 25.82 17.44 13.62
N LYS A 90 25.54 16.14 13.71
CA LYS A 90 26.33 15.07 13.10
C LYS A 90 25.49 14.34 12.05
N SER A 91 26.17 13.73 11.08
CA SER A 91 25.52 12.81 10.15
C SER A 91 25.00 11.59 10.91
N ILE A 92 23.77 11.18 10.60
CA ILE A 92 23.14 9.97 11.15
C ILE A 92 23.14 8.89 10.08
N ARG A 93 23.39 7.64 10.47
CA ARG A 93 23.27 6.51 9.56
C ARG A 93 21.80 6.29 9.24
N ALA A 94 21.46 6.15 7.96
CA ALA A 94 20.07 5.95 7.53
C ALA A 94 19.38 4.76 8.22
N GLN A 95 20.13 3.71 8.55
CA GLN A 95 19.64 2.50 9.24
C GLN A 95 19.21 2.75 10.69
N SER A 96 19.69 3.83 11.31
CA SER A 96 19.31 4.21 12.67
C SER A 96 18.00 5.01 12.72
N MET A 97 17.54 5.52 11.58
CA MET A 97 16.31 6.31 11.48
C MET A 97 15.11 5.41 11.21
N VAL A 98 13.94 5.80 11.71
CA VAL A 98 12.70 5.12 11.34
C VAL A 98 12.45 5.23 9.81
N PRO A 99 11.95 4.18 9.14
CA PRO A 99 11.88 4.13 7.67
C PRO A 99 11.12 5.31 7.03
N GLY A 100 11.73 5.99 6.07
CA GLY A 100 11.10 7.16 5.41
C GLY A 100 11.10 8.45 6.24
N ALA A 101 11.77 8.48 7.40
CA ALA A 101 12.10 9.75 8.06
C ALA A 101 13.05 10.60 7.20
N ARG A 102 13.03 11.89 7.46
CA ARG A 102 13.94 12.86 6.84
C ARG A 102 14.90 13.43 7.87
N PHE A 103 15.96 14.06 7.40
CA PHE A 103 17.03 14.59 8.23
C PHE A 103 17.40 16.02 7.83
N VAL A 104 17.67 16.86 8.83
CA VAL A 104 18.19 18.22 8.69
C VAL A 104 19.46 18.37 9.53
N SER A 105 20.57 18.73 8.90
CA SER A 105 21.84 18.98 9.60
C SER A 105 21.85 20.35 10.28
N LYS A 106 22.30 20.42 11.53
CA LYS A 106 22.60 21.70 12.21
C LYS A 106 23.96 22.25 11.72
N PRO A 107 24.15 23.58 11.58
CA PRO A 107 23.18 24.64 11.85
C PRO A 107 22.08 24.74 10.76
N TYR A 108 20.86 25.08 11.17
CA TYR A 108 19.69 25.13 10.29
C TYR A 108 19.77 26.32 9.31
N PRO A 109 19.82 26.09 8.00
CA PRO A 109 19.49 27.12 7.02
C PRO A 109 18.02 27.52 7.18
N MET A 110 17.74 28.82 7.07
CA MET A 110 16.38 29.36 7.21
C MET A 110 15.38 28.62 6.32
N GLY A 111 14.31 28.10 6.93
CA GLY A 111 13.21 27.43 6.25
C GLY A 111 13.47 25.97 5.85
N GLN A 112 14.67 25.42 6.09
CA GLN A 112 14.98 24.03 5.73
C GLN A 112 14.16 23.03 6.55
N VAL A 113 13.90 23.32 7.83
CA VAL A 113 13.10 22.45 8.70
C VAL A 113 11.67 22.36 8.17
N VAL A 114 11.03 23.49 7.87
CA VAL A 114 9.67 23.53 7.32
C VAL A 114 9.60 22.90 5.93
N GLY A 115 10.57 23.15 5.04
CA GLY A 115 10.61 22.52 3.71
C GLY A 115 10.72 20.99 3.79
N THR A 116 11.56 20.50 4.69
CA THR A 116 11.75 19.07 4.94
C THR A 116 10.51 18.45 5.59
N LEU A 117 9.89 19.16 6.54
CA LEU A 117 8.65 18.77 7.19
C LEU A 117 7.50 18.62 6.18
N ARG A 118 7.29 19.60 5.30
CA ARG A 118 6.27 19.52 4.25
C ARG A 118 6.48 18.31 3.36
N THR A 119 7.71 18.10 2.89
CA THR A 119 8.06 16.93 2.08
C THR A 119 7.85 15.60 2.83
N ALA A 120 8.08 15.57 4.15
CA ALA A 120 7.80 14.39 4.97
C ALA A 120 6.29 14.14 5.11
N MET A 121 5.51 15.20 5.33
CA MET A 121 4.05 15.13 5.42
C MET A 121 3.42 14.69 4.09
N ASP A 122 3.86 15.23 2.97
CA ASP A 122 3.36 14.87 1.64
C ASP A 122 3.66 13.40 1.31
N ALA A 123 4.88 12.93 1.60
CA ALA A 123 5.26 11.54 1.39
C ALA A 123 4.48 10.57 2.30
N SER A 124 4.25 10.96 3.56
CA SER A 124 3.41 10.21 4.49
C SER A 124 1.96 10.15 4.03
N ALA A 125 1.38 11.29 3.62
CA ALA A 125 0.02 11.36 3.10
C ALA A 125 -0.13 10.47 1.86
N ALA A 126 0.81 10.54 0.91
CA ALA A 126 0.83 9.69 -0.28
C ALA A 126 0.94 8.19 0.07
N ARG A 127 1.76 7.84 1.07
CA ARG A 127 1.90 6.45 1.54
C ARG A 127 0.63 5.94 2.22
N MET A 128 0.07 6.70 3.16
CA MET A 128 -1.20 6.40 3.82
C MET A 128 -2.31 6.26 2.77
N MET A 129 -2.34 7.16 1.79
CA MET A 129 -3.27 7.12 0.68
C MET A 129 -3.08 5.89 -0.21
N ALA A 130 -1.85 5.53 -0.58
CA ALA A 130 -1.56 4.33 -1.37
C ALA A 130 -1.96 3.04 -0.63
N GLU A 131 -1.69 2.97 0.69
CA GLU A 131 -2.08 1.84 1.54
C GLU A 131 -3.59 1.84 1.83
N THR A 132 -4.26 3.00 1.85
CA THR A 132 -5.72 3.13 2.05
C THR A 132 -6.51 2.90 0.76
N TRP A 133 -6.00 3.29 -0.41
CA TRP A 133 -6.62 2.97 -1.71
C TRP A 133 -6.53 1.48 -2.06
N SER A 134 -5.68 0.73 -1.35
CA SER A 134 -5.65 -0.74 -1.38
C SER A 134 -6.84 -1.40 -0.65
N LEU A 135 -7.70 -0.63 0.05
CA LEU A 135 -8.85 -1.14 0.82
C LEU A 135 -10.21 -1.04 0.10
N HIS A 136 -10.27 -0.61 -1.16
CA HIS A 136 -11.53 -0.69 -1.90
C HIS A 136 -11.82 -2.14 -2.27
N ALA A 137 -12.98 -2.65 -1.85
CA ALA A 137 -13.48 -3.93 -2.33
C ALA A 137 -13.56 -3.90 -3.86
N GLU A 138 -12.67 -4.63 -4.54
CA GLU A 138 -12.75 -4.81 -5.99
C GLU A 138 -14.06 -5.53 -6.33
N ILE A 139 -15.03 -4.79 -6.88
CA ILE A 139 -16.26 -5.37 -7.41
C ILE A 139 -15.97 -5.78 -8.85
N GLU A 140 -15.61 -7.05 -9.05
CA GLU A 140 -15.23 -7.62 -10.34
C GLU A 140 -16.35 -8.48 -10.94
N ARG A 141 -16.58 -8.36 -12.26
CA ARG A 141 -17.41 -9.30 -13.04
C ARG A 141 -16.53 -10.11 -13.98
N ARG A 142 -16.87 -11.40 -14.16
CA ARG A 142 -16.11 -12.35 -14.98
C ARG A 142 -16.96 -12.96 -16.07
N PHE A 143 -16.41 -13.09 -17.27
CA PHE A 143 -17.08 -13.62 -18.43
C PHE A 143 -16.20 -14.61 -19.19
N LEU A 144 -16.82 -15.57 -19.86
CA LEU A 144 -16.14 -16.38 -20.88
C LEU A 144 -15.95 -15.56 -22.16
N VAL A 145 -14.84 -15.79 -22.86
CA VAL A 145 -14.59 -15.20 -24.18
C VAL A 145 -15.04 -16.17 -25.26
N THR A 146 -15.77 -15.67 -26.26
CA THR A 146 -16.36 -16.49 -27.34
C THR A 146 -15.44 -16.72 -28.52
N ASP A 147 -14.59 -15.74 -28.83
CA ASP A 147 -13.73 -15.71 -30.01
C ASP A 147 -12.56 -14.73 -29.82
N ASP A 148 -11.64 -14.69 -30.79
CA ASP A 148 -10.40 -13.92 -30.74
C ASP A 148 -10.56 -12.44 -31.17
N GLY A 149 -11.79 -11.93 -31.33
CA GLY A 149 -12.05 -10.56 -31.77
C GLY A 149 -11.44 -9.46 -30.88
N TRP A 150 -11.08 -9.79 -29.64
CA TRP A 150 -10.39 -8.90 -28.70
C TRP A 150 -8.93 -8.64 -29.06
N MET A 151 -8.26 -9.55 -29.76
CA MET A 151 -6.80 -9.50 -29.98
C MET A 151 -6.36 -8.23 -30.73
N GLY A 152 -7.16 -7.75 -31.68
CA GLY A 152 -6.86 -6.54 -32.43
C GLY A 152 -6.95 -5.24 -31.62
N SER A 153 -7.55 -5.29 -30.43
CA SER A 153 -7.75 -4.14 -29.54
C SER A 153 -6.84 -4.16 -28.30
N VAL A 154 -5.89 -5.09 -28.24
CA VAL A 154 -4.94 -5.21 -27.12
C VAL A 154 -4.00 -4.02 -27.10
N THR A 155 -3.94 -3.31 -25.98
CA THR A 155 -3.01 -2.17 -25.78
C THR A 155 -1.83 -2.51 -24.87
N GLY A 156 -1.88 -3.64 -24.18
CA GLY A 156 -0.81 -4.12 -23.32
C GLY A 156 -1.06 -5.56 -22.90
N TRP A 157 -0.01 -6.20 -22.41
CA TRP A 157 -0.10 -7.56 -21.86
C TRP A 157 0.88 -7.71 -20.72
N ARG A 158 0.56 -8.61 -19.79
CA ARG A 158 1.43 -8.94 -18.64
C ARG A 158 1.36 -10.42 -18.35
N ARG A 159 2.49 -11.02 -17.95
CA ARG A 159 2.52 -12.41 -17.49
C ARG A 159 2.37 -12.46 -15.98
N LEU A 160 1.41 -13.26 -15.53
CA LEU A 160 1.10 -13.45 -14.12
C LEU A 160 1.36 -14.90 -13.74
N THR A 161 2.03 -15.10 -12.61
CA THR A 161 2.19 -16.41 -11.98
C THR A 161 1.65 -16.33 -10.55
N ASP A 162 0.62 -17.11 -10.28
CA ASP A 162 -0.19 -17.02 -9.08
C ASP A 162 -0.06 -18.31 -8.25
N GLY A 163 0.11 -18.20 -6.94
CA GLY A 163 0.24 -19.32 -5.99
C GLY A 163 -0.60 -19.11 -4.72
N VAL A 164 -1.27 -20.15 -4.20
CA VAL A 164 -1.91 -20.08 -2.88
C VAL A 164 -1.02 -20.80 -1.87
N LEU A 165 -0.60 -20.08 -0.83
CA LEU A 165 0.27 -20.62 0.22
C LEU A 165 -0.53 -21.21 1.39
N GLY A 166 -1.76 -20.71 1.61
CA GLY A 166 -2.54 -21.06 2.79
C GLY A 166 -3.99 -20.61 2.70
N GLU A 167 -4.88 -21.39 3.29
CA GLU A 167 -6.26 -20.98 3.58
C GLU A 167 -6.62 -21.43 5.00
N LEU A 168 -6.93 -20.49 5.89
CA LEU A 168 -7.28 -20.75 7.29
C LEU A 168 -8.48 -19.91 7.70
N ARG A 169 -9.56 -20.55 8.16
CA ARG A 169 -10.80 -19.88 8.63
C ARG A 169 -11.36 -18.87 7.62
N GLY A 170 -11.29 -19.19 6.33
CA GLY A 170 -11.74 -18.31 5.24
C GLY A 170 -10.77 -17.20 4.86
N VAL A 171 -9.63 -17.05 5.56
CA VAL A 171 -8.54 -16.16 5.17
C VAL A 171 -7.60 -16.89 4.22
N LYS A 172 -7.29 -16.29 3.08
CA LYS A 172 -6.45 -16.86 2.02
C LYS A 172 -5.18 -16.05 1.85
N ILE A 173 -4.04 -16.74 1.82
CA ILE A 173 -2.73 -16.15 1.56
C ILE A 173 -2.29 -16.55 0.15
N ARG A 174 -1.98 -15.56 -0.69
CA ARG A 174 -1.60 -15.73 -2.08
C ARG A 174 -0.26 -15.06 -2.34
N VAL A 175 0.64 -15.71 -3.07
CA VAL A 175 1.81 -15.08 -3.68
C VAL A 175 1.55 -14.90 -5.17
N ARG A 176 1.95 -13.76 -5.74
CA ARG A 176 1.85 -13.47 -7.17
C ARG A 176 3.17 -12.86 -7.66
N GLU A 177 3.68 -13.34 -8.79
CA GLU A 177 4.64 -12.63 -9.63
C GLU A 177 3.89 -11.95 -10.79
N ASP A 178 4.14 -10.66 -10.99
CA ASP A 178 3.65 -9.86 -12.12
C ASP A 178 4.80 -9.00 -12.65
N GLU A 179 5.22 -9.28 -13.89
CA GLU A 179 6.26 -8.54 -14.63
C GLU A 179 7.54 -8.23 -13.85
N GLY A 180 8.08 -9.23 -13.14
CA GLY A 180 9.35 -9.09 -12.40
C GLY A 180 9.22 -8.35 -11.06
N ARG A 181 7.99 -8.09 -10.61
CA ARG A 181 7.66 -7.72 -9.23
C ARG A 181 6.81 -8.82 -8.61
N ALA A 182 6.69 -8.80 -7.28
CA ALA A 182 5.91 -9.82 -6.60
C ALA A 182 5.18 -9.29 -5.37
N TRP A 183 4.04 -9.90 -5.08
CA TRP A 183 3.17 -9.51 -3.98
C TRP A 183 2.72 -10.72 -3.17
N LEU A 184 2.60 -10.51 -1.87
CA LEU A 184 1.90 -11.39 -0.94
C LEU A 184 0.57 -10.73 -0.57
N THR A 185 -0.53 -11.41 -0.85
CA THR A 185 -1.87 -10.93 -0.56
C THR A 185 -2.54 -11.79 0.51
N VAL A 186 -3.14 -11.15 1.51
CA VAL A 186 -3.98 -11.79 2.54
C VAL A 186 -5.42 -11.33 2.35
N LYS A 187 -6.30 -12.25 1.95
CA LYS A 187 -7.71 -11.99 1.61
C LYS A 187 -8.59 -12.61 2.69
N GLY A 188 -9.39 -11.80 3.38
CA GLY A 188 -10.38 -12.25 4.35
C GLY A 188 -11.57 -12.97 3.71
N PRO A 189 -12.49 -13.52 4.53
CA PRO A 189 -13.73 -14.11 4.04
C PRO A 189 -14.58 -13.05 3.29
N ARG A 190 -15.38 -13.51 2.33
CA ARG A 190 -16.32 -12.66 1.61
C ARG A 190 -17.57 -12.39 2.45
N GLU A 191 -17.98 -11.12 2.50
CA GLU A 191 -19.28 -10.65 3.00
C GLU A 191 -19.99 -9.92 1.84
N GLY A 192 -20.97 -10.58 1.21
CA GLY A 192 -21.58 -10.10 -0.03
C GLY A 192 -20.58 -10.08 -1.20
N LEU A 193 -20.45 -8.93 -1.87
CA LEU A 193 -19.46 -8.69 -2.93
C LEU A 193 -18.11 -8.17 -2.42
N THR A 194 -17.98 -7.94 -1.11
CA THR A 194 -16.79 -7.32 -0.51
C THR A 194 -15.97 -8.30 0.34
N ARG A 195 -14.69 -7.98 0.55
CA ARG A 195 -13.81 -8.68 1.50
C ARG A 195 -12.69 -7.74 1.95
N THR A 196 -12.11 -7.98 3.13
CA THR A 196 -10.84 -7.35 3.51
C THR A 196 -9.70 -7.93 2.68
N GLU A 197 -8.82 -7.07 2.18
CA GLU A 197 -7.65 -7.48 1.40
C GLU A 197 -6.44 -6.66 1.86
N PHE A 198 -5.31 -7.33 2.10
CA PHE A 198 -4.02 -6.70 2.39
C PHE A 198 -3.02 -7.17 1.36
N GLU A 199 -2.27 -6.25 0.78
CA GLU A 199 -1.27 -6.56 -0.24
C GLU A 199 0.09 -5.95 0.13
N TYR A 200 1.13 -6.79 0.06
CA TYR A 200 2.50 -6.42 0.39
C TYR A 200 3.40 -6.77 -0.79
N GLU A 201 4.14 -5.79 -1.30
CA GLU A 201 5.22 -6.11 -2.25
C GLU A 201 6.34 -6.86 -1.51
N ILE A 202 6.82 -7.95 -2.11
CA ILE A 202 7.89 -8.81 -1.56
C ILE A 202 9.04 -8.94 -2.57
N PRO A 203 10.27 -9.24 -2.12
CA PRO A 203 11.38 -9.51 -3.02
C PRO A 203 11.07 -10.64 -4.01
N LEU A 204 11.31 -10.39 -5.30
CA LEU A 204 11.03 -11.34 -6.39
C LEU A 204 11.67 -12.72 -6.17
N CYS A 205 12.90 -12.77 -5.67
CA CYS A 205 13.59 -14.03 -5.41
C CYS A 205 12.87 -14.88 -4.35
N GLN A 206 12.25 -14.26 -3.34
CA GLN A 206 11.49 -14.96 -2.31
C GLN A 206 10.16 -15.47 -2.87
N ALA A 207 9.48 -14.65 -3.67
CA ALA A 207 8.23 -15.05 -4.32
C ALA A 207 8.41 -16.27 -5.23
N ARG A 208 9.53 -16.33 -5.97
CA ARG A 208 9.84 -17.47 -6.85
C ARG A 208 10.08 -18.76 -6.08
N VAL A 209 10.78 -18.70 -4.95
CA VAL A 209 10.93 -19.87 -4.06
C VAL A 209 9.57 -20.33 -3.54
N MET A 210 8.73 -19.39 -3.09
CA MET A 210 7.38 -19.70 -2.61
C MET A 210 6.50 -20.32 -3.70
N LEU A 211 6.54 -19.78 -4.92
CA LEU A 211 5.79 -20.29 -6.08
C LEU A 211 6.26 -21.69 -6.48
N ASP A 212 7.54 -22.01 -6.32
CA ASP A 212 8.11 -23.30 -6.71
C ASP A 212 7.86 -24.41 -5.67
N SER A 213 7.91 -24.08 -4.38
CA SER A 213 7.97 -25.09 -3.31
C SER A 213 6.87 -25.01 -2.24
N ASP A 214 6.24 -23.85 -2.03
CA ASP A 214 5.40 -23.62 -0.83
C ASP A 214 3.90 -23.47 -1.15
N VAL A 215 3.53 -23.48 -2.44
CA VAL A 215 2.13 -23.42 -2.85
C VAL A 215 1.41 -24.74 -2.58
N ILE A 216 0.17 -24.67 -2.10
CA ILE A 216 -0.66 -25.84 -1.79
C ILE A 216 -0.94 -26.67 -3.05
N ASP A 217 -1.16 -25.98 -4.18
CA ASP A 217 -1.47 -26.55 -5.48
C ASP A 217 -0.53 -25.96 -6.54
N GLU A 218 -0.49 -26.55 -7.73
CA GLU A 218 0.31 -26.03 -8.85
C GLU A 218 0.05 -24.52 -9.10
N PRO A 219 1.12 -23.73 -9.33
CA PRO A 219 0.98 -22.34 -9.70
C PRO A 219 0.14 -22.17 -10.97
N VAL A 220 -0.73 -21.17 -10.95
CA VAL A 220 -1.52 -20.80 -12.12
C VAL A 220 -0.76 -19.75 -12.89
N VAL A 221 -0.49 -20.03 -14.16
CA VAL A 221 0.18 -19.10 -15.07
C VAL A 221 -0.82 -18.60 -16.10
N LYS A 222 -0.85 -17.28 -16.32
CA LYS A 222 -1.70 -16.65 -17.33
C LYS A 222 -1.02 -15.43 -17.95
N VAL A 223 -1.43 -15.08 -19.16
CA VAL A 223 -1.13 -13.78 -19.78
C VAL A 223 -2.40 -12.95 -19.75
N ARG A 224 -2.33 -11.82 -19.07
CA ARG A 224 -3.41 -10.84 -19.00
C ARG A 224 -3.22 -9.81 -20.10
N HIS A 225 -4.18 -9.69 -21.00
CA HIS A 225 -4.21 -8.68 -22.05
C HIS A 225 -5.16 -7.55 -21.65
N LEU A 226 -4.71 -6.31 -21.79
CA LEU A 226 -5.51 -5.12 -21.53
C LEU A 226 -6.23 -4.71 -22.81
N VAL A 227 -7.56 -4.73 -22.78
CA VAL A 227 -8.42 -4.49 -23.95
C VAL A 227 -9.40 -3.35 -23.64
N PRO A 228 -9.12 -2.11 -24.08
CA PRO A 228 -10.05 -1.00 -23.93
C PRO A 228 -11.29 -1.19 -24.81
N TYR A 229 -12.48 -0.97 -24.24
CA TYR A 229 -13.74 -0.99 -24.96
C TYR A 229 -14.74 -0.06 -24.27
N ALA A 230 -15.40 0.82 -25.04
CA ALA A 230 -16.45 1.72 -24.55
C ALA A 230 -16.09 2.49 -23.24
N GLY A 231 -14.84 2.93 -23.10
CA GLY A 231 -14.40 3.73 -21.95
C GLY A 231 -14.04 2.94 -20.69
N VAL A 232 -14.10 1.60 -20.73
CA VAL A 232 -13.57 0.71 -19.68
C VAL A 232 -12.44 -0.15 -20.25
N THR A 233 -11.52 -0.59 -19.39
CA THR A 233 -10.48 -1.54 -19.77
C THR A 233 -10.84 -2.92 -19.25
N TRP A 234 -10.83 -3.89 -20.15
CA TRP A 234 -11.06 -5.29 -19.84
C TRP A 234 -9.73 -6.03 -19.67
N ASP A 235 -9.67 -6.90 -18.66
CA ASP A 235 -8.55 -7.81 -18.43
C ASP A 235 -8.89 -9.17 -19.04
N VAL A 236 -8.32 -9.48 -20.19
CA VAL A 236 -8.51 -10.78 -20.86
C VAL A 236 -7.38 -11.72 -20.48
N ASP A 237 -7.69 -12.69 -19.63
CA ASP A 237 -6.76 -13.69 -19.12
C ASP A 237 -6.74 -14.94 -20.00
N VAL A 238 -5.59 -15.18 -20.64
CA VAL A 238 -5.29 -16.41 -21.37
C VAL A 238 -4.46 -17.32 -20.46
N TYR A 239 -5.04 -18.42 -20.02
CA TYR A 239 -4.39 -19.36 -19.11
C TYR A 239 -3.39 -20.26 -19.84
N GLN A 240 -2.33 -20.67 -19.13
CA GLN A 240 -1.26 -21.52 -19.65
C GLN A 240 -1.22 -22.88 -18.92
N GLY A 241 -0.37 -23.78 -19.42
CA GLY A 241 -0.14 -25.10 -18.83
C GLY A 241 -1.42 -25.94 -18.87
N ARG A 242 -1.80 -26.52 -17.72
CA ARG A 242 -2.99 -27.39 -17.60
C ARG A 242 -4.31 -26.69 -17.87
N LEU A 243 -4.32 -25.36 -17.84
CA LEU A 243 -5.51 -24.53 -18.08
C LEU A 243 -5.48 -23.90 -19.48
N ALA A 244 -4.56 -24.32 -20.35
CA ALA A 244 -4.50 -23.84 -21.73
C ALA A 244 -5.84 -24.05 -22.45
N GLY A 245 -6.29 -23.02 -23.17
CA GLY A 245 -7.60 -22.98 -23.83
C GLY A 245 -8.71 -22.33 -23.00
N ILE A 246 -8.50 -22.07 -21.71
CA ILE A 246 -9.40 -21.25 -20.91
C ILE A 246 -9.05 -19.78 -21.12
N VAL A 247 -10.04 -19.00 -21.54
CA VAL A 247 -9.94 -17.54 -21.69
C VAL A 247 -11.08 -16.90 -20.92
N ILE A 248 -10.74 -16.02 -19.97
CA ILE A 248 -11.70 -15.32 -19.11
C ILE A 248 -11.45 -13.82 -19.25
N ALA A 249 -12.52 -13.06 -19.43
CA ALA A 249 -12.47 -11.61 -19.39
C ALA A 249 -13.00 -11.11 -18.04
N GLU A 250 -12.24 -10.23 -17.40
CA GLU A 250 -12.61 -9.57 -16.16
C GLU A 250 -12.76 -8.08 -16.39
N VAL A 251 -13.72 -7.46 -15.69
CA VAL A 251 -13.89 -6.00 -15.67
C VAL A 251 -14.11 -5.57 -14.22
N GLU A 252 -13.34 -4.55 -13.82
CA GLU A 252 -13.44 -3.95 -12.49
C GLU A 252 -14.48 -2.82 -12.49
N MET A 253 -15.32 -2.80 -11.46
CA MET A 253 -16.39 -1.80 -11.29
C MET A 253 -16.13 -0.92 -10.08
N ARG A 254 -16.53 0.35 -10.19
CA ARG A 254 -16.47 1.35 -9.10
C ARG A 254 -17.55 1.13 -8.04
N HIS A 255 -18.66 0.51 -8.43
CA HIS A 255 -19.82 0.19 -7.58
C HIS A 255 -20.65 -0.91 -8.25
N GLU A 256 -21.50 -1.59 -7.48
CA GLU A 256 -22.22 -2.79 -7.94
C GLU A 256 -23.19 -2.55 -9.09
N THR A 257 -23.74 -1.33 -9.21
CA THR A 257 -24.72 -0.95 -10.23
C THR A 257 -24.10 -0.25 -11.45
N GLN A 258 -22.78 -0.30 -11.62
CA GLN A 258 -22.13 0.32 -12.76
C GLN A 258 -22.53 -0.39 -14.06
N GLU A 259 -23.11 0.35 -15.00
CA GLU A 259 -23.38 -0.13 -16.36
C GLU A 259 -22.16 0.07 -17.25
N PHE A 260 -21.95 -0.86 -18.19
CA PHE A 260 -20.93 -0.80 -19.23
C PHE A 260 -21.39 -1.60 -20.45
N ASP A 261 -20.92 -1.21 -21.63
CA ASP A 261 -21.21 -1.92 -22.86
C ASP A 261 -20.41 -3.22 -22.93
N LEU A 262 -21.07 -4.30 -23.34
CA LEU A 262 -20.42 -5.59 -23.56
C LEU A 262 -19.75 -5.63 -24.94
N PRO A 263 -18.43 -5.89 -25.00
CA PRO A 263 -17.77 -6.20 -26.26
C PRO A 263 -18.42 -7.41 -26.97
N PRO A 264 -18.41 -7.47 -28.32
CA PRO A 264 -19.01 -8.58 -29.08
C PRO A 264 -18.43 -9.96 -28.78
N TRP A 265 -17.17 -10.02 -28.31
CA TRP A 265 -16.44 -11.25 -27.97
C TRP A 265 -16.67 -11.73 -26.53
N ILE A 266 -17.52 -11.01 -25.76
CA ILE A 266 -17.94 -11.42 -24.42
C ILE A 266 -19.11 -12.41 -24.51
N GLY A 267 -18.94 -13.55 -23.87
CA GLY A 267 -19.94 -14.60 -23.74
C GLY A 267 -20.61 -14.63 -22.37
N ARG A 268 -20.86 -15.84 -21.89
CA ARG A 268 -21.57 -16.09 -20.64
C ARG A 268 -20.84 -15.47 -19.44
N GLU A 269 -21.58 -14.78 -18.60
CA GLU A 269 -21.12 -14.36 -17.28
C GLU A 269 -20.94 -15.57 -16.33
N VAL A 270 -19.78 -15.60 -15.67
CA VAL A 270 -19.37 -16.63 -14.70
C VAL A 270 -19.02 -16.03 -13.34
N THR A 271 -19.40 -14.77 -13.09
CA THR A 271 -19.28 -14.12 -11.79
C THR A 271 -19.93 -14.98 -10.69
N GLY A 272 -19.18 -15.29 -9.63
CA GLY A 272 -19.66 -16.12 -8.52
C GLY A 272 -19.78 -17.63 -8.79
N ASP A 273 -19.54 -18.09 -10.02
CA ASP A 273 -19.53 -19.53 -10.33
C ASP A 273 -18.25 -20.18 -9.80
N ALA A 274 -18.40 -21.06 -8.80
CA ALA A 274 -17.27 -21.70 -8.12
C ALA A 274 -16.37 -22.52 -9.08
N ARG A 275 -16.90 -22.98 -10.23
CA ARG A 275 -16.14 -23.74 -11.24
C ARG A 275 -15.10 -22.89 -11.96
N PHE A 276 -15.38 -21.61 -12.13
CA PHE A 276 -14.47 -20.62 -12.73
C PHE A 276 -13.68 -19.85 -11.67
N GLY A 277 -13.94 -20.11 -10.39
CA GLY A 277 -13.05 -19.74 -9.29
C GLY A 277 -11.79 -20.61 -9.29
N ARG A 278 -10.74 -20.17 -8.59
CA ARG A 278 -9.42 -20.84 -8.61
C ARG A 278 -9.47 -22.35 -8.27
N LYS A 279 -10.16 -22.73 -7.19
CA LYS A 279 -10.32 -24.15 -6.81
C LYS A 279 -11.05 -24.94 -7.90
N GLY A 280 -12.05 -24.34 -8.55
CA GLY A 280 -12.78 -24.94 -9.66
C GLY A 280 -11.90 -25.14 -10.90
N LEU A 281 -11.15 -24.11 -11.30
CA LEU A 281 -10.21 -24.19 -12.42
C LEU A 281 -9.15 -25.28 -12.18
N GLN A 282 -8.60 -25.36 -10.97
CA GLN A 282 -7.66 -26.43 -10.60
C GLN A 282 -8.33 -27.82 -10.57
N ALA A 283 -9.61 -27.92 -10.24
CA ALA A 283 -10.37 -29.19 -10.25
C ALA A 283 -10.78 -29.67 -11.64
N LEU A 284 -10.86 -28.79 -12.64
CA LEU A 284 -11.08 -29.17 -14.06
C LEU A 284 -9.92 -30.01 -14.64
N SER A 285 -8.84 -30.20 -13.87
CA SER A 285 -7.65 -30.97 -14.22
C SER A 285 -7.77 -32.50 -14.05
N TRP A 286 -8.95 -33.03 -13.68
CA TRP A 286 -9.22 -34.46 -13.45
C TRP A 286 -10.13 -35.13 -14.49
N GLN A 287 -10.09 -34.70 -15.75
CA GLN A 287 -10.63 -35.49 -16.87
C GLN A 287 -9.65 -35.46 -18.05
N SER A 288 -8.58 -36.25 -17.93
CA SER A 288 -7.92 -36.79 -19.10
C SER A 288 -8.29 -38.27 -19.18
N ALA A 289 -9.10 -38.61 -20.19
CA ALA A 289 -9.18 -39.95 -20.75
C ALA A 289 -7.85 -40.36 -21.38
#